data_AF-A0A1E3VKB5-F1
#
_entry.id   AF-A0A1E3VKB5-F1
#
_cell.length_a   1.000
_cell.length_b   1.000
_cell.length_c   1.000
_cell.angle_alpha   90.00
_cell.angle_beta   90.00
_cell.angle_gamma   90.00
#
_symmetry.space_group_name_H-M   'P 1'
#
loop_
_entity.id
_entity.type
_entity.pdbx_description
1 polymer ?
#
loop_
_entity_poly.entity_id
_entity_poly.type
_entity_poly.pdbx_seq_one_letter_code
_entity_poly.pdbx_strand_id
1 'polypeptide(L)'
;MANKMLIDAAHPEETRVVVKGNRVEEFDYESASKKQLRGNIYLAKVTRVEPSLQAAFVDYGGNRHGFLAFSEIHPDYYQIPVADRQALLEEEAAEQSRASAEEAAEDDAASNGGRGAGAGAVAAVVANLVERLASRKRRQTKKHPPRTRFRLPHSSSTTMTSRYDAARRQ
;
A
#
# COMPACT_ATOMS: atom_id res chain seq x y z
N MET A 1 29.45 23.57 -13.56
CA MET A 1 29.14 23.49 -15.00
C MET A 1 27.70 23.01 -15.13
N ALA A 2 26.99 23.40 -16.19
CA ALA A 2 25.58 23.00 -16.35
C ALA A 2 25.49 21.66 -17.08
N ASN A 3 24.82 20.69 -16.46
CA ASN A 3 24.43 19.45 -17.12
C ASN A 3 23.31 19.75 -18.11
N LYS A 4 23.48 19.29 -19.34
CA LYS A 4 22.52 19.50 -20.45
C LYS A 4 21.88 18.17 -20.82
N MET A 5 20.56 18.16 -20.93
CA MET A 5 19.81 17.03 -21.47
C MET A 5 19.56 17.28 -22.97
N LEU A 6 19.98 16.34 -23.81
CA LEU A 6 19.79 16.36 -25.27
C LEU A 6 18.79 15.27 -25.64
N ILE A 7 17.82 15.61 -26.48
CA ILE A 7 16.76 14.70 -26.95
C ILE A 7 16.82 14.67 -28.47
N ASP A 8 17.02 13.48 -29.05
CA ASP A 8 16.96 13.23 -30.48
C ASP A 8 15.72 12.39 -30.80
N ALA A 9 14.85 12.94 -31.64
CA ALA A 9 13.62 12.33 -32.12
C ALA A 9 13.50 12.46 -33.66
N ALA A 10 14.63 12.62 -34.37
CA ALA A 10 14.65 12.71 -35.83
C ALA A 10 14.19 11.40 -36.50
N HIS A 11 14.43 10.27 -35.83
CA HIS A 11 14.07 8.93 -36.26
C HIS A 11 12.73 8.53 -35.63
N PRO A 12 11.65 8.32 -36.39
CA PRO A 12 10.35 7.95 -35.80
C PRO A 12 10.36 6.56 -35.13
N GLU A 13 11.32 5.71 -35.46
CA GLU A 13 11.51 4.37 -34.91
C GLU A 13 12.11 4.37 -33.48
N GLU A 14 12.81 5.43 -33.09
CA GLU A 14 13.54 5.50 -31.83
C GLU A 14 13.68 6.94 -31.28
N THR A 15 13.62 7.08 -29.97
CA THR A 15 13.94 8.34 -29.29
C THR A 15 15.16 8.12 -28.40
N ARG A 16 16.13 9.03 -28.47
CA ARG A 16 17.38 8.93 -27.71
C ARG A 16 17.53 10.14 -26.80
N VAL A 17 17.84 9.90 -25.53
CA VAL A 17 18.02 10.94 -24.51
C VAL A 17 19.41 10.82 -23.91
N VAL A 18 20.14 11.94 -23.83
CA VAL A 18 21.52 11.97 -23.35
C VAL A 18 21.70 13.09 -22.33
N VAL A 19 22.26 12.78 -21.17
CA VAL A 19 22.72 13.78 -20.19
C VAL A 19 24.21 14.01 -20.38
N LYS A 20 24.59 15.28 -20.61
CA LYS A 20 25.96 15.69 -20.91
C LYS A 20 26.43 16.81 -20.00
N GLY A 21 27.56 16.57 -19.33
CA GLY A 21 28.44 17.62 -18.81
C GLY A 21 29.49 18.00 -19.89
N ASN A 22 30.74 17.58 -19.71
CA ASN A 22 31.78 17.63 -20.76
C ASN A 22 31.88 16.34 -21.58
N ARG A 23 31.37 15.22 -21.03
CA ARG A 23 31.30 13.90 -21.65
C ARG A 23 29.88 13.35 -21.46
N VAL A 24 29.55 12.28 -22.18
CA VAL A 24 28.28 11.57 -22.00
C VAL A 24 28.31 10.88 -20.63
N GLU A 25 27.31 11.16 -19.80
CA GLU A 25 27.16 10.55 -18.48
C GLU A 25 26.11 9.44 -18.51
N GLU A 26 24.94 9.74 -19.06
CA GLU A 26 23.81 8.82 -19.16
C GLU A 26 23.21 8.86 -20.56
N PHE A 27 22.84 7.68 -21.08
CA PHE A 27 22.28 7.50 -22.41
C PHE A 27 21.13 6.49 -22.31
N ASP A 28 19.93 6.94 -22.67
CA ASP A 28 18.74 6.10 -22.78
C ASP A 28 18.21 6.12 -24.23
N TYR A 29 17.66 4.98 -24.65
CA TYR A 29 16.94 4.88 -25.93
C TYR A 29 15.60 4.17 -25.73
N GLU A 30 14.58 4.66 -26.41
CA GLU A 30 13.25 4.06 -26.43
C GLU A 30 12.88 3.73 -27.88
N SER A 31 12.42 2.50 -28.13
CA SER A 31 11.91 2.10 -29.45
C SER A 31 10.39 2.28 -29.52
N ALA A 32 9.91 2.82 -30.66
CA ALA A 32 8.48 2.98 -30.92
C ALA A 32 7.70 1.65 -30.96
N SER A 33 8.39 0.53 -31.16
CA SER A 33 7.79 -0.79 -31.37
C SER A 33 7.17 -1.39 -30.10
N LYS A 34 7.64 -0.99 -28.92
CA LYS A 34 7.22 -1.60 -27.65
C LYS A 34 6.99 -0.52 -26.59
N LYS A 35 5.72 -0.18 -26.38
CA LYS A 35 5.32 0.71 -25.29
C LYS A 35 5.55 0.03 -23.94
N GLN A 36 6.30 0.68 -23.06
CA GLN A 36 6.42 0.28 -21.67
C GLN A 36 5.11 0.61 -20.94
N LEU A 37 4.44 -0.40 -20.41
CA LEU A 37 3.19 -0.22 -19.65
C LEU A 37 3.44 -0.18 -18.13
N ARG A 38 4.64 -0.55 -17.69
CA ARG A 38 5.03 -0.58 -16.28
C ARG A 38 5.22 0.85 -15.76
N GLY A 39 4.59 1.17 -14.63
CA GLY A 39 4.66 2.49 -14.00
C GLY A 39 3.58 3.46 -14.47
N ASN A 40 2.78 3.08 -15.48
CA ASN A 40 1.69 3.91 -15.95
C ASN A 40 0.53 3.94 -14.95
N ILE A 41 -0.14 5.09 -14.87
CA ILE A 41 -1.30 5.31 -14.00
C ILE A 41 -2.53 5.45 -14.88
N TYR A 42 -3.58 4.68 -14.55
CA TYR A 42 -4.82 4.65 -15.32
C TYR A 42 -6.01 4.94 -14.41
N LEU A 43 -7.01 5.64 -14.96
CA LEU A 43 -8.36 5.57 -14.42
C LEU A 43 -9.00 4.29 -14.95
N ALA A 44 -9.24 3.32 -14.06
CA ALA A 44 -9.73 2.00 -14.40
C ALA A 44 -11.10 1.73 -13.76
N LYS A 45 -11.83 0.77 -14.33
CA LYS A 45 -13.11 0.30 -13.80
C LYS A 45 -12.98 -1.14 -13.28
N VAL A 46 -13.49 -1.41 -12.08
CA VAL A 46 -13.58 -2.79 -11.57
C VAL A 46 -14.58 -3.58 -12.40
N THR A 47 -14.17 -4.71 -12.97
CA THR A 47 -15.03 -5.57 -13.79
C THR A 47 -15.71 -6.65 -12.95
N ARG A 48 -14.95 -7.28 -12.05
CA ARG A 48 -15.43 -8.29 -11.11
C ARG A 48 -14.54 -8.37 -9.88
N VAL A 49 -15.11 -8.83 -8.78
CA VAL A 49 -14.40 -9.11 -7.53
C VAL A 49 -14.35 -10.62 -7.33
N GLU A 50 -13.18 -11.16 -7.02
CA GLU A 50 -12.94 -12.59 -6.77
C GLU A 50 -12.54 -12.79 -5.31
N PRO A 51 -13.49 -13.10 -4.41
CA PRO A 51 -13.21 -13.29 -2.98
C PRO A 51 -12.21 -14.41 -2.71
N SER A 52 -12.27 -15.48 -3.52
CA SER A 52 -11.36 -16.63 -3.42
C SER A 52 -9.89 -16.25 -3.63
N LEU A 53 -9.64 -15.27 -4.50
CA LEU A 53 -8.30 -14.75 -4.76
C LEU A 53 -7.95 -13.54 -3.89
N GLN A 54 -8.91 -13.06 -3.08
CA GLN A 54 -8.82 -11.78 -2.39
C GLN A 54 -8.33 -10.66 -3.33
N ALA A 55 -8.98 -10.56 -4.49
CA ALA A 55 -8.55 -9.67 -5.56
C ALA A 55 -9.73 -9.17 -6.39
N ALA A 56 -9.49 -8.12 -7.17
CA ALA A 56 -10.41 -7.61 -8.17
C ALA A 56 -9.73 -7.61 -9.55
N PHE A 57 -10.53 -7.85 -10.59
CA PHE A 57 -10.09 -7.62 -11.96
C PHE A 57 -10.54 -6.23 -12.40
N VAL A 58 -9.62 -5.51 -13.05
CA VAL A 58 -9.84 -4.12 -13.49
C VAL A 58 -9.68 -3.99 -15.00
N ASP A 59 -10.54 -3.21 -15.62
CA ASP A 59 -10.39 -2.77 -17.00
C ASP A 59 -9.75 -1.39 -17.02
N TYR A 60 -8.53 -1.33 -17.55
CA TYR A 60 -7.74 -0.12 -17.73
C TYR A 60 -7.55 0.24 -19.21
N GLY A 61 -8.30 -0.41 -20.11
CA GLY A 61 -8.20 -0.20 -21.56
C GLY A 61 -7.11 -1.04 -22.26
N GLY A 62 -6.54 -2.04 -21.58
CA GLY A 62 -5.60 -2.99 -22.16
C GLY A 62 -6.29 -4.21 -22.78
N ASN A 63 -5.52 -5.02 -23.53
CA ASN A 63 -6.03 -6.24 -24.17
C ASN A 63 -6.49 -7.33 -23.16
N ARG A 64 -6.04 -7.24 -21.90
CA ARG A 64 -6.43 -8.14 -20.80
C ARG A 64 -6.73 -7.31 -19.57
N HIS A 65 -7.66 -7.78 -18.75
CA HIS A 65 -7.92 -7.17 -17.45
C HIS A 65 -6.68 -7.22 -16.56
N GLY A 66 -6.48 -6.14 -15.82
CA GLY A 66 -5.49 -6.06 -14.76
C GLY A 66 -5.95 -6.87 -13.56
N PHE A 67 -4.99 -7.38 -12.81
CA PHE A 67 -5.21 -8.03 -11.52
C PHE A 67 -4.83 -7.04 -10.43
N LEU A 68 -5.73 -6.80 -9.48
CA LEU A 68 -5.52 -5.90 -8.35
C LEU A 68 -5.78 -6.68 -7.06
N ALA A 69 -4.72 -6.96 -6.29
CA ALA A 69 -4.83 -7.67 -5.03
C ALA A 69 -5.47 -6.76 -3.96
N PHE A 70 -6.22 -7.34 -3.02
CA PHE A 70 -6.89 -6.58 -1.97
C PHE A 70 -5.91 -5.79 -1.08
N SER A 71 -4.72 -6.35 -0.80
CA SER A 71 -3.67 -5.69 -0.01
C SER A 71 -3.05 -4.46 -0.68
N GLU A 72 -3.28 -4.26 -1.99
CA GLU A 72 -2.74 -3.14 -2.76
C GLU A 72 -3.78 -2.02 -2.96
N ILE A 73 -4.98 -2.16 -2.38
CA ILE A 73 -6.05 -1.17 -2.47
C ILE A 73 -5.91 -0.18 -1.31
N HIS A 74 -5.79 1.10 -1.63
CA HIS A 74 -5.73 2.15 -0.62
C HIS A 74 -7.05 2.22 0.19
N PRO A 75 -7.02 2.41 1.53
CA PRO A 75 -8.22 2.46 2.38
C PRO A 75 -9.27 3.48 1.96
N ASP A 76 -8.89 4.54 1.23
CA ASP A 76 -9.83 5.52 0.67
C ASP A 76 -10.84 4.94 -0.32
N TYR A 77 -10.52 3.79 -0.93
CA TYR A 77 -11.45 3.10 -1.83
C TYR A 77 -12.38 2.13 -1.11
N TYR A 78 -12.20 1.90 0.19
CA TYR A 78 -13.08 1.00 0.94
C TYR A 78 -14.46 1.63 1.13
N GLN A 79 -15.51 0.82 1.09
CA GLN A 79 -16.87 1.26 1.41
C GLN A 79 -17.12 1.05 2.91
N ILE A 80 -16.41 1.82 3.73
CA ILE A 80 -16.53 1.80 5.20
C ILE A 80 -16.98 3.16 5.73
N PRO A 81 -17.63 3.20 6.92
CA PRO A 81 -17.94 4.44 7.62
C PRO A 81 -16.69 5.31 7.82
N VAL A 82 -16.90 6.64 7.82
CA VAL A 82 -15.80 7.62 7.90
C VAL A 82 -14.95 7.44 9.16
N ALA A 83 -15.58 7.12 10.29
CA ALA A 83 -14.88 6.89 11.56
C ALA A 83 -13.88 5.73 11.47
N ASP A 84 -14.29 4.61 10.86
CA ASP A 84 -13.44 3.43 10.72
C ASP A 84 -12.30 3.69 9.72
N ARG A 85 -12.55 4.48 8.67
CA ARG A 85 -11.52 4.87 7.70
C ARG A 85 -10.45 5.77 8.33
N GLN A 86 -10.85 6.75 9.13
CA GLN A 86 -9.92 7.64 9.82
C GLN A 86 -9.01 6.87 10.77
N ALA A 87 -9.56 5.92 11.54
CA ALA A 87 -8.76 5.08 12.41
C ALA A 87 -7.69 4.27 11.65
N LEU A 88 -8.03 3.73 10.48
CA LEU A 88 -7.07 2.99 9.65
C LEU A 88 -5.96 3.89 9.08
N LEU A 89 -6.32 5.07 8.58
CA LEU A 89 -5.36 6.04 8.04
C LEU A 89 -4.40 6.56 9.12
N GLU A 90 -4.90 6.80 10.33
CA GLU A 90 -4.09 7.23 11.47
C GLU A 90 -3.11 6.14 11.92
N GLU A 91 -3.55 4.88 11.92
CA GLU A 91 -2.70 3.74 12.24
C GLU A 91 -1.57 3.58 11.20
N GLU A 92 -1.89 3.64 9.91
CA GLU A 92 -0.90 3.53 8.83
C GLU A 92 0.09 4.70 8.84
N ALA A 93 -0.38 5.93 9.07
CA ALA A 93 0.48 7.10 9.21
C ALA A 93 1.38 7.00 10.46
N ALA A 94 0.85 6.47 11.57
CA ALA A 94 1.64 6.25 12.77
C ALA A 94 2.73 5.17 12.54
N GLU A 95 2.43 4.10 11.82
CA GLU A 95 3.41 3.08 11.45
C GLU A 95 4.49 3.62 10.52
N GLN A 96 4.12 4.35 9.47
CA GLN A 96 5.07 5.00 8.58
C GLN A 96 5.98 5.97 9.34
N SER A 97 5.42 6.81 10.21
CA SER A 97 6.22 7.75 11.01
C SER A 97 7.21 7.05 11.94
N ARG A 98 6.85 5.87 12.47
CA ARG A 98 7.75 5.06 13.30
C ARG A 98 8.84 4.42 12.46
N ALA A 99 8.49 3.84 11.31
CA ALA A 99 9.46 3.24 10.41
C ALA A 99 10.49 4.27 9.93
N SER A 100 10.03 5.45 9.50
CA SER A 100 10.94 6.54 9.09
C SER A 100 11.82 7.06 10.23
N ALA A 101 11.30 7.09 11.47
CA ALA A 101 12.09 7.48 12.64
C ALA A 101 13.15 6.43 13.03
N GLU A 102 12.84 5.14 12.85
CA GLU A 102 13.79 4.04 13.05
C GLU A 102 14.89 4.05 11.98
N GLU A 103 14.54 4.21 10.70
CA GLU A 103 15.52 4.35 9.60
C GLU A 103 16.44 5.56 9.80
N ALA A 104 15.89 6.72 10.21
CA ALA A 104 16.70 7.91 10.48
C ALA A 104 17.70 7.69 11.64
N ALA A 105 17.30 6.93 12.68
CA ALA A 105 18.18 6.62 13.81
C ALA A 105 19.30 5.63 13.44
N GLU A 106 19.05 4.71 12.49
CA GLU A 106 20.06 3.80 11.95
C GLU A 106 21.10 4.53 11.09
N ASP A 107 20.68 5.49 10.25
CA ASP A 107 21.58 6.32 9.44
C ASP A 107 22.46 7.23 10.32
N ASP A 108 21.91 7.84 11.38
CA ASP A 108 22.69 8.61 12.35
C ASP A 108 23.72 7.75 13.10
N ALA A 109 23.37 6.49 13.43
CA ALA A 109 24.30 5.57 14.07
C ALA A 109 25.42 5.10 13.11
N ALA A 110 25.12 4.91 11.83
CA ALA A 110 26.09 4.54 10.81
C ALA A 110 27.06 5.69 10.47
N SER A 111 26.58 6.93 10.44
CA SER A 111 27.41 8.11 10.16
C SER A 111 28.30 8.52 11.35
N ASN A 112 27.88 8.22 12.58
CA ASN A 112 28.64 8.52 13.80
C ASN A 112 29.61 7.40 14.23
N GLY A 113 29.80 6.37 13.41
CA GLY A 113 30.71 5.23 13.65
C GLY A 113 32.21 5.54 13.60
N GLY A 114 32.59 6.82 13.54
CA GLY A 114 33.97 7.28 13.36
C GLY A 114 34.46 8.25 14.43
N ARG A 115 34.34 7.93 15.73
CA ARG A 115 35.23 8.42 16.81
C ARG A 115 34.88 7.73 18.14
N GLY A 116 35.86 7.05 18.73
CA GLY A 116 35.66 6.10 19.82
C GLY A 116 35.29 6.67 21.19
N ALA A 117 34.53 5.88 21.94
CA ALA A 117 34.51 5.72 23.40
C ALA A 117 33.38 4.72 23.71
N GLY A 118 33.64 3.48 24.12
CA GLY A 118 34.03 3.17 25.50
C GLY A 118 32.82 2.74 26.32
N ALA A 119 32.45 1.45 26.22
CA ALA A 119 31.77 0.60 27.23
C ALA A 119 30.48 1.05 27.97
N GLY A 120 29.94 2.26 27.81
CA GLY A 120 28.77 2.76 28.57
C GLY A 120 27.40 2.59 27.90
N ALA A 121 27.34 2.66 26.56
CA ALA A 121 26.07 2.74 25.84
C ALA A 121 25.26 1.43 25.83
N VAL A 122 25.95 0.28 25.79
CA VAL A 122 25.29 -1.04 25.73
C VAL A 122 24.51 -1.33 27.02
N ALA A 123 25.01 -0.86 28.17
CA ALA A 123 24.33 -1.02 29.46
C ALA A 123 23.02 -0.22 29.52
N ALA A 124 22.98 0.98 28.92
CA ALA A 124 21.79 1.83 28.89
C ALA A 124 20.70 1.27 27.96
N VAL A 125 21.09 0.73 26.80
CA VAL A 125 20.15 0.11 25.84
C VAL A 125 19.54 -1.17 26.42
N VAL A 126 20.35 -2.01 27.06
CA VAL A 126 19.86 -3.24 27.71
C VAL A 126 18.94 -2.92 28.89
N ALA A 127 19.25 -1.90 29.71
CA ALA A 127 18.39 -1.48 30.81
C ALA A 127 17.01 -1.00 30.33
N ASN A 128 16.96 -0.22 29.25
CA ASN A 128 15.70 0.27 28.67
C ASN A 128 14.87 -0.85 28.04
N LEU A 129 15.51 -1.87 27.47
CA LEU A 129 14.84 -3.06 26.92
C LEU A 129 14.20 -3.91 28.03
N VAL A 130 14.88 -4.06 29.17
CA VAL A 130 14.39 -4.83 30.33
C VAL A 130 13.15 -4.17 30.96
N GLU A 131 13.12 -2.84 31.11
CA GLU A 131 11.93 -2.12 31.62
C GLU A 131 10.72 -2.20 30.66
N ARG A 132 10.96 -2.17 29.35
CA ARG A 132 9.92 -2.33 28.33
C ARG A 132 9.31 -3.73 28.31
N LEU A 133 10.10 -4.78 28.55
CA LEU A 133 9.62 -6.16 28.66
C LEU A 133 8.80 -6.40 29.94
N ALA A 134 9.21 -5.81 31.07
CA ALA A 134 8.46 -5.90 32.33
C ALA A 134 7.07 -5.22 32.23
N SER A 135 6.96 -4.14 31.46
CA SER A 135 5.70 -3.41 31.22
C SER A 135 4.75 -4.14 30.26
N ARG A 136 5.27 -4.94 29.33
CA ARG A 136 4.47 -5.76 28.39
C ARG A 136 3.71 -6.89 29.09
N LYS A 137 4.29 -7.48 30.15
CA LYS A 137 3.68 -8.63 30.87
C LYS A 137 2.53 -8.24 31.80
N ARG A 138 2.44 -6.97 32.23
CA ARG A 138 1.33 -6.45 33.07
C ARG A 138 0.07 -6.07 32.29
N ARG A 139 0.16 -5.84 30.98
CA ARG A 139 -1.00 -5.43 30.14
C ARG A 139 -1.79 -6.60 29.53
N GLN A 140 -1.21 -7.80 29.45
CA GLN A 140 -1.89 -8.96 28.83
C GLN A 140 -2.94 -9.65 29.72
N THR A 141 -2.89 -9.51 31.05
CA THR A 141 -3.80 -10.25 31.95
C THR A 141 -5.11 -9.53 32.29
N LYS A 142 -5.42 -8.38 31.66
CA LYS A 142 -6.61 -7.55 32.00
C LYS A 142 -7.61 -7.27 30.88
N LYS A 143 -7.47 -7.86 29.69
CA LYS A 143 -8.40 -7.61 28.56
C LYS A 143 -9.19 -8.85 28.12
N HIS A 144 -9.98 -9.44 29.01
CA HIS A 144 -11.07 -10.35 28.62
C HIS A 144 -12.38 -9.95 29.33
N PRO A 145 -13.34 -9.32 28.64
CA PRO A 145 -14.75 -9.38 29.03
C PRO A 145 -15.43 -10.64 28.44
N PRO A 146 -16.52 -11.13 29.05
CA PRO A 146 -17.08 -12.45 28.76
C PRO A 146 -17.82 -12.55 27.43
N ARG A 147 -17.80 -13.77 26.86
CA ARG A 147 -18.47 -14.20 25.62
C ARG A 147 -19.96 -13.88 25.66
N THR A 148 -20.42 -12.95 24.81
CA THR A 148 -21.84 -12.80 24.48
C THR A 148 -22.22 -13.84 23.43
N ARG A 149 -23.04 -14.82 23.84
CA ARG A 149 -23.67 -15.79 22.94
C ARG A 149 -24.70 -15.07 22.07
N PHE A 150 -24.40 -14.88 20.79
CA PHE A 150 -25.41 -14.47 19.82
C PHE A 150 -26.24 -15.70 19.43
N ARG A 151 -27.51 -15.72 19.85
CA ARG A 151 -28.50 -16.76 19.57
C ARG A 151 -29.12 -16.47 18.20
N LEU A 152 -28.99 -17.40 17.25
CA LEU A 152 -29.71 -17.36 15.97
C LEU A 152 -31.22 -17.56 16.21
N PRO A 153 -32.13 -16.73 15.67
CA PRO A 153 -33.52 -17.10 15.56
C PRO A 153 -33.71 -18.02 14.34
N HIS A 154 -34.08 -19.27 14.61
CA HIS A 154 -34.73 -20.13 13.63
C HIS A 154 -36.21 -19.74 13.59
N SER A 155 -36.77 -19.51 12.41
CA SER A 155 -38.08 -20.10 12.05
C SER A 155 -38.32 -20.04 10.55
N SER A 156 -38.59 -21.23 10.05
CA SER A 156 -39.14 -21.64 8.76
C SER A 156 -40.57 -21.15 8.54
N SER A 157 -40.91 -20.76 7.29
CA SER A 157 -42.21 -21.02 6.63
C SER A 157 -42.18 -20.47 5.18
N THR A 158 -42.09 -21.26 4.11
CA THR A 158 -43.16 -21.97 3.37
C THR A 158 -43.65 -21.21 2.12
N THR A 159 -43.35 -21.82 0.96
CA THR A 159 -44.02 -21.85 -0.36
C THR A 159 -44.28 -20.62 -1.23
N MET A 160 -43.74 -20.75 -2.46
CA MET A 160 -44.23 -20.31 -3.76
C MET A 160 -45.73 -19.95 -3.87
N THR A 161 -46.02 -18.82 -4.51
CA THR A 161 -47.04 -18.76 -5.56
C THR A 161 -46.72 -17.64 -6.55
N SER A 162 -46.72 -18.01 -7.83
CA SER A 162 -46.70 -17.18 -9.02
C SER A 162 -47.88 -16.21 -9.07
N ARG A 163 -47.67 -14.98 -9.58
CA ARG A 163 -48.64 -14.29 -10.45
C ARG A 163 -48.01 -13.07 -11.16
N TYR A 164 -48.16 -13.10 -12.48
CA TYR A 164 -48.20 -11.97 -13.41
C TYR A 164 -49.15 -10.85 -12.93
N ASP A 165 -48.78 -9.59 -13.20
CA ASP A 165 -49.61 -8.46 -13.71
C ASP A 165 -48.95 -7.12 -13.32
N ALA A 166 -48.39 -6.32 -14.25
CA ALA A 166 -49.07 -5.38 -15.15
C ALA A 166 -49.48 -4.04 -14.50
N ALA A 167 -48.70 -2.97 -14.75
CA ALA A 167 -49.05 -1.54 -14.82
C ALA A 167 -47.73 -0.75 -14.93
N ARG A 168 -47.34 0.01 -15.97
CA ARG A 168 -47.99 1.03 -16.80
C ARG A 168 -48.51 2.24 -15.99
N ARG A 169 -47.90 3.40 -16.28
CA ARG A 169 -48.20 4.79 -15.83
C ARG A 169 -47.59 5.09 -14.46
N GLN A 170 -46.77 6.13 -14.26
CA GLN A 170 -46.69 7.45 -14.90
C GLN A 170 -45.29 7.76 -15.44
#